data_AF-A0A6V8NKE4-F1
#
_entry.id   AF-A0A6V8NKE4-F1
#
_cell.length_a   1.000
_cell.length_b   1.000
_cell.length_c   1.000
_cell.angle_alpha   90.00
_cell.angle_beta   90.00
_cell.angle_gamma   90.00
#
_symmetry.space_group_name_H-M   'P 1'
#
loop_
_entity.id
_entity.type
_entity.pdbx_description
1 polymer ?
#
loop_
_entity_poly.entity_id
_entity_poly.type
_entity_poly.pdbx_seq_one_letter_code
_entity_poly.pdbx_strand_id
1 'polypeptide(L)' 'MARTTKVIGFSLPPDIYNQVVDLAKDEGKSKSELFRDMVRVYQEYIEEQRWAKIYKWGAETARRLGIKSEEDLDKFLNEA' A
#
# COMPACT_ATOMS: atom_id res chain seq x y z
N MET A 1 13.94 -24.55 19.43
CA MET A 1 13.09 -23.83 18.46
C MET A 1 14.00 -23.09 17.49
N ALA A 2 13.80 -23.26 16.18
CA ALA A 2 14.57 -22.52 15.18
C ALA A 2 14.17 -21.04 15.17
N ARG A 3 15.11 -20.12 14.94
CA ARG A 3 14.79 -18.70 14.73
C ARG A 3 13.88 -18.54 13.51
N THR A 4 12.81 -17.77 13.65
CA THR A 4 11.85 -17.46 12.57
C THR A 4 12.19 -16.17 11.81
N THR A 5 13.31 -15.52 12.12
CA THR A 5 13.71 -14.23 11.55
C THR A 5 14.98 -14.33 10.70
N LYS A 6 15.04 -13.54 9.63
CA LYS A 6 16.24 -13.32 8.81
C LYS A 6 16.72 -11.88 9.00
N VAL A 7 18.05 -11.70 9.03
CA VAL A 7 18.68 -10.38 9.16
C VAL A 7 18.72 -9.68 7.81
N ILE A 8 18.37 -8.40 7.78
CA ILE A 8 18.52 -7.52 6.61
C ILE A 8 19.43 -6.38 7.05
N GLY A 9 20.46 -6.07 6.26
CA GLY A 9 21.37 -4.94 6.49
C GLY A 9 21.33 -3.97 5.31
N PHE A 10 21.24 -2.68 5.60
CA PHE A 10 21.32 -1.60 4.61
C PHE A 10 21.91 -0.35 5.26
N SER A 11 22.46 0.53 4.43
CA SER A 11 23.01 1.81 4.88
C SER A 11 21.95 2.90 4.80
N LEU A 12 22.01 3.85 5.73
CA LEU A 12 21.20 5.06 5.74
C LEU A 12 22.10 6.29 5.78
N PRO A 13 21.71 7.39 5.13
CA PRO A 13 22.29 8.70 5.43
C PRO A 13 22.24 8.98 6.94
N PRO A 14 23.26 9.62 7.54
CA PRO A 14 23.33 9.82 8.99
C PRO A 14 22.13 10.55 9.59
N ASP A 15 21.58 11.52 8.85
CA ASP A 15 20.39 12.28 9.23
C ASP A 15 19.15 11.38 9.31
N ILE A 16 18.93 10.51 8.33
CA ILE A 16 17.82 9.55 8.32
C ILE A 16 18.00 8.51 9.42
N TYR A 17 19.23 8.04 9.66
CA TYR A 17 19.50 7.13 10.77
C TYR A 17 19.07 7.72 12.12
N ASN A 18 19.42 8.98 12.38
CA ASN A 18 19.04 9.66 13.62
C ASN A 18 17.52 9.79 13.74
N GLN A 19 16.82 10.18 12.66
CA GLN A 19 15.36 10.24 12.65
C GLN A 19 14.72 8.89 13.01
N VAL A 20 15.23 7.77 12.48
CA VAL A 20 14.74 6.42 12.80
C VAL A 20 14.99 6.07 14.26
N VAL A 21 16.16 6.44 14.80
CA VAL A 21 16.50 6.18 16.21
C VAL A 21 15.60 6.97 17.15
N ASP A 22 15.40 8.26 16.87
CA ASP A 22 14.55 9.14 17.68
C ASP A 22 13.09 8.69 17.61
N LEU A 23 12.56 8.40 16.42
CA LEU A 23 11.19 7.90 16.25
C LEU A 23 10.96 6.58 16.99
N ALA A 24 11.91 5.63 16.89
CA ALA A 24 11.80 4.36 17.62
C ALA A 24 11.78 4.58 19.14
N LYS A 25 12.59 5.53 19.64
CA LYS A 25 12.63 5.88 21.05
C LYS A 25 11.32 6.52 21.51
N ASP A 26 10.80 7.48 20.74
CA ASP A 26 9.58 8.21 21.06
C ASP A 26 8.35 7.28 21.07
N GLU A 27 8.32 6.27 20.21
CA GLU A 27 7.27 5.24 20.19
C GLU A 27 7.52 4.07 21.17
N GLY A 28 8.65 4.05 21.89
CA GLY A 28 9.01 2.96 22.78
C GLY A 28 9.23 1.61 22.07
N LYS A 29 9.65 1.65 20.80
CA LYS A 29 9.83 0.48 19.92
C LYS A 29 11.31 0.18 19.67
N SER A 30 11.62 -1.08 19.39
CA SER A 30 12.89 -1.43 18.77
C SER A 30 12.92 -0.98 17.30
N LYS A 31 14.13 -0.74 16.77
CA LYS A 31 14.33 -0.42 15.33
C LYS A 31 13.69 -1.45 14.40
N SER A 32 13.72 -2.73 14.77
CA SER A 32 13.11 -3.80 13.98
C SER A 32 11.59 -3.81 14.06
N GLU A 33 10.98 -3.36 15.16
CA GLU A 33 9.52 -3.17 15.26
C GLU A 33 9.08 -2.00 14.41
N LEU A 34 9.71 -0.85 14.58
CA LEU A 34 9.45 0.34 13.76
C LEU A 34 9.57 0.01 12.27
N PHE A 35 10.63 -0.71 11.86
CA PHE A 35 10.81 -1.11 10.46
C PHE A 35 9.66 -1.98 9.94
N ARG A 36 9.12 -2.90 10.75
CA ARG A 36 7.97 -3.72 10.32
C ARG A 36 6.72 -2.87 10.14
N ASP A 37 6.51 -1.87 10.99
CA ASP A 37 5.38 -0.96 10.86
C ASP A 37 5.52 -0.07 9.62
N MET A 38 6.71 0.46 9.37
CA MET A 38 7.01 1.23 8.15
C MET A 38 6.75 0.42 6.88
N VAL A 39 7.10 -0.88 6.87
CA VAL A 39 6.81 -1.77 5.74
C VAL A 39 5.31 -1.92 5.52
N ARG A 40 4.50 -2.05 6.58
CA ARG A 40 3.03 -2.13 6.48
C ARG A 40 2.44 -0.85 5.89
N VAL A 41 2.84 0.30 6.43
CA VAL A 41 2.41 1.62 5.93
C VAL A 41 2.76 1.79 4.45
N TYR A 42 3.97 1.39 4.05
CA TYR A 42 4.38 1.47 2.65
C TYR A 42 3.57 0.54 1.74
N GLN A 43 3.21 -0.66 2.21
CA GLN A 43 2.34 -1.58 1.46
C GLN A 43 0.93 -1.00 1.29
N GLU A 44 0.35 -0.45 2.36
CA GLU A 44 -0.97 0.20 2.32
C GLU A 44 -0.98 1.36 1.30
N TYR A 45 0.05 2.20 1.33
CA TYR A 45 0.22 3.27 0.35
C TYR A 45 0.26 2.73 -1.10
N ILE A 46 1.01 1.66 -1.37
CA ILE A 46 1.06 1.07 -2.72
C ILE A 46 -0.32 0.56 -3.16
N GLU A 47 -1.05 -0.12 -2.26
CA GLU A 47 -2.37 -0.66 -2.57
C GLU A 47 -3.40 0.46 -2.82
N GLU A 48 -3.35 1.56 -2.06
CA GLU A 48 -4.18 2.75 -2.32
C GLU A 48 -3.90 3.33 -3.71
N GLN A 49 -2.62 3.49 -4.07
CA GLN A 49 -2.24 3.99 -5.40
C GLN A 49 -2.70 3.06 -6.51
N ARG A 50 -2.65 1.75 -6.28
CA ARG A 50 -3.16 0.74 -7.21
C ARG A 50 -4.68 0.85 -7.35
N TRP A 51 -5.41 0.93 -6.25
CA TRP A 51 -6.86 1.07 -6.26
C TRP A 51 -7.32 2.33 -6.97
N ALA A 52 -6.66 3.46 -6.72
CA ALA A 52 -6.94 4.72 -7.39
C ALA A 52 -6.83 4.59 -8.93
N LYS A 53 -5.82 3.86 -9.42
CA LYS A 53 -5.64 3.60 -10.86
C LYS A 53 -6.76 2.72 -11.42
N ILE A 54 -7.10 1.62 -10.74
CA ILE A 54 -8.17 0.72 -11.18
C ILE A 54 -9.49 1.46 -11.20
N TYR A 55 -9.80 2.22 -10.16
CA TYR A 55 -11.02 3.01 -10.06
C TYR A 55 -11.12 4.04 -11.18
N LYS A 56 -10.04 4.80 -11.42
CA LYS A 56 -9.99 5.78 -12.52
C LYS A 56 -10.26 5.13 -13.87
N TRP A 57 -9.59 4.01 -14.15
CA TRP A 57 -9.77 3.26 -15.40
C TRP A 57 -11.20 2.71 -15.55
N GLY A 58 -11.77 2.18 -14.48
CA GLY A 58 -13.16 1.72 -14.44
C GLY A 58 -14.15 2.85 -14.71
N ALA A 59 -13.96 4.00 -14.07
CA ALA A 59 -14.82 5.18 -14.26
C ALA A 59 -14.71 5.78 -15.68
N GLU A 60 -13.53 5.75 -16.29
CA GLU A 60 -13.34 6.13 -17.70
C GLU A 60 -14.03 5.13 -18.64
N THR A 61 -13.95 3.84 -18.33
CA THR A 61 -14.58 2.77 -19.11
C THR A 61 -16.10 2.83 -19.05
N ALA A 62 -16.67 2.99 -17.86
CA ALA A 62 -18.11 3.15 -17.66
C ALA A 62 -18.65 4.38 -18.43
N ARG A 63 -17.96 5.52 -18.35
CA ARG A 63 -18.30 6.71 -19.13
C ARG A 63 -18.27 6.47 -20.63
N ARG A 64 -17.24 5.78 -21.14
CA ARG A 64 -17.10 5.46 -22.56
C ARG A 64 -18.19 4.51 -23.06
N LEU A 65 -18.61 3.57 -22.21
CA LEU A 65 -19.64 2.57 -22.53
C LEU A 65 -21.07 3.04 -22.17
N GLY A 66 -21.22 4.23 -21.58
CA GLY A 66 -22.51 4.77 -21.17
C GLY A 66 -23.16 4.06 -19.97
N ILE A 67 -22.40 3.24 -19.24
CA ILE A 67 -22.87 2.49 -18.07
C ILE A 67 -23.00 3.44 -16.89
N LYS A 68 -24.22 3.60 -16.34
CA LYS A 68 -24.51 4.53 -15.24
C LYS A 68 -25.06 3.86 -13.99
N SER A 69 -25.52 2.62 -14.10
CA SER A 69 -26.00 1.82 -12.96
C SER A 69 -25.53 0.38 -13.06
N GLU A 70 -25.79 -0.39 -12.00
CA GLU A 70 -25.55 -1.83 -11.98
C GLU A 70 -26.45 -2.53 -13.03
N GLU A 71 -27.69 -2.09 -13.23
CA GLU A 71 -28.57 -2.66 -14.25
C GLU A 71 -28.05 -2.42 -15.68
N ASP A 72 -27.43 -1.26 -15.96
CA ASP A 72 -26.80 -0.99 -17.26
C ASP A 72 -25.58 -1.90 -17.47
N LEU A 73 -24.81 -2.16 -16.41
CA LEU A 73 -23.68 -3.08 -16.44
C LEU A 73 -24.14 -4.51 -16.70
N ASP A 74 -25.19 -4.96 -16.01
CA ASP A 74 -25.74 -6.31 -16.17
C ASP A 74 -26.30 -6.52 -17.58
N LYS A 75 -26.98 -5.53 -18.17
CA LYS A 75 -27.41 -5.59 -19.57
C LYS A 75 -26.21 -5.70 -20.50
N PHE A 76 -25.19 -4.85 -20.31
CA PHE A 76 -23.97 -4.90 -21.12
C PHE A 76 -23.26 -6.27 -21.03
N LEU A 77 -23.21 -6.89 -19.85
CA LEU A 77 -22.56 -8.20 -19.65
C LEU A 77 -23.37 -9.37 -20.21
N ASN A 78 -24.71 -9.28 -20.22
CA ASN A 78 -25.58 -10.33 -20.74
C ASN A 78 -25.87 -10.21 -22.25
N GLU A 79 -25.65 -9.03 -22.83
CA GLU A 79 -25.80 -8.78 -24.28
C GLU A 79 -24.49 -8.95 -25.09
N ALA A 80 -23.33 -9.04 -24.41
CA ALA A 80 -22.00 -9.26 -25.00
C ALA A 80 -21.63 -10.75 -25.11
#